data_AF-A0A1V0GVG6-F1
#
_entry.id   AF-A0A1V0GVG6-F1
#
_cell.length_a   1.000
_cell.length_b   1.000
_cell.length_c   1.000
_cell.angle_alpha   90.00
_cell.angle_beta   90.00
_cell.angle_gamma   90.00
#
_symmetry.space_group_name_H-M   'P 1'
#
loop_
_entity.id
_entity.type
_entity.pdbx_description
1 polymer ?
#
loop_
_entity_poly.entity_id
_entity_poly.type
_entity_poly.pdbx_seq_one_letter_code
_entity_poly.pdbx_strand_id
1 'polypeptide(L)' 'MIAEAFAQVSEETGIPVSSLLAYDRHIDVVAARDAAIRTAHASGATRQQIAQFMGRDWSSVNHAIRKGAQ' A
#
# COMPACT_ATOMS: atom_id res chain seq x y z
N MET A 1 5.53 -9.96 5.59
CA MET A 1 5.66 -8.74 6.45
C MET A 1 5.33 -7.49 5.62
N ILE A 2 4.93 -6.36 6.23
CA ILE A 2 4.46 -5.17 5.48
C ILE A 2 5.53 -4.63 4.51
N ALA A 3 6.79 -4.58 4.94
CA ALA A 3 7.90 -4.14 4.09
C ALA A 3 8.10 -5.04 2.86
N GLU A 4 7.94 -6.36 3.01
CA GLU A 4 8.05 -7.33 1.91
C GLU A 4 6.94 -7.12 0.89
N ALA A 5 5.70 -6.84 1.33
CA ALA A 5 4.59 -6.55 0.41
C ALA A 5 4.84 -5.27 -0.41
N PHE A 6 5.44 -4.23 0.19
CA PHE A 6 5.81 -3.02 -0.52
C PHE A 6 6.99 -3.23 -1.46
N ALA A 7 7.99 -4.01 -1.04
CA ALA A 7 9.13 -4.37 -1.88
C ALA A 7 8.69 -5.19 -3.11
N GLN A 8 7.86 -6.20 -2.90
CA GLN A 8 7.30 -7.03 -3.98
C GLN A 8 6.57 -6.18 -5.03
N VAL A 9 5.65 -5.31 -4.60
CA VAL A 9 4.91 -4.46 -5.55
C VAL A 9 5.82 -3.44 -6.23
N SER A 10 6.86 -2.96 -5.54
CA SER A 10 7.89 -2.11 -6.13
C SER A 10 8.65 -2.82 -7.25
N GLU A 11 9.01 -4.09 -7.06
CA GLU A 11 9.65 -4.92 -8.08
C GLU A 11 8.72 -5.20 -9.27
N GLU A 12 7.45 -5.52 -9.00
CA GLU A 12 6.46 -5.83 -10.05
C GLU A 12 6.10 -4.62 -10.93
N THR A 13 6.08 -3.42 -10.35
CA THR A 13 5.61 -2.20 -11.03
C THR A 13 6.74 -1.27 -11.48
N GLY A 14 7.97 -1.48 -10.98
CA GLY A 14 9.10 -0.55 -11.18
C GLY A 14 8.99 0.76 -10.40
N ILE A 15 7.94 0.95 -9.58
CA ILE A 15 7.75 2.15 -8.78
C ILE A 15 8.52 1.99 -7.47
N PRO A 16 9.44 2.91 -7.11
CA PRO A 16 10.21 2.79 -5.87
C PRO A 16 9.34 2.77 -4.62
N VAL A 17 9.71 1.95 -3.63
CA VAL A 17 9.03 1.91 -2.30
C VAL A 17 8.88 3.30 -1.70
N SER A 18 9.89 4.16 -1.84
CA SER A 18 9.83 5.56 -1.38
C SER A 18 8.66 6.34 -2.01
N SER A 19 8.33 6.09 -3.28
CA SER A 19 7.19 6.71 -3.98
C SER A 19 5.85 6.13 -3.51
N LEU A 20 5.81 4.83 -3.21
CA LEU A 20 4.63 4.19 -2.61
C LEU A 20 4.32 4.76 -1.22
N LEU A 21 5.34 5.14 -0.45
CA LEU A 21 5.18 5.75 0.88
C LEU A 21 4.88 7.26 0.79
N ALA A 22 5.54 7.98 -0.12
CA ALA A 22 5.37 9.42 -0.33
C ALA A 22 3.96 9.81 -0.78
N TYR A 23 3.57 11.07 -0.55
CA TYR A 23 2.30 11.63 -1.04
C TYR A 23 2.35 11.93 -2.54
N ASP A 24 2.47 10.88 -3.35
CA ASP A 24 2.34 10.96 -4.80
C ASP A 24 0.94 10.50 -5.22
N ARG A 25 0.27 11.31 -6.05
CA ARG A 25 -1.09 11.10 -6.56
C ARG A 25 -1.13 10.76 -8.05
N HIS A 26 0.02 10.52 -8.69
CA HIS A 26 0.03 9.91 -10.02
C HIS A 26 -0.70 8.57 -10.00
N ILE A 27 -1.51 8.35 -11.03
CA ILE A 27 -2.47 7.25 -11.07
C ILE A 27 -1.79 5.89 -10.88
N ASP A 28 -0.62 5.70 -11.49
CA ASP A 28 0.15 4.46 -11.40
C ASP A 28 0.73 4.24 -10.00
N VAL A 29 1.20 5.31 -9.35
CA VAL A 29 1.71 5.25 -7.97
C VAL A 29 0.60 4.99 -6.98
N VAL A 30 -0.59 5.56 -7.19
CA VAL A 30 -1.78 5.27 -6.37
C VAL A 30 -2.22 3.82 -6.55
N ALA A 31 -2.27 3.31 -7.79
CA ALA A 31 -2.65 1.93 -8.06
C ALA A 31 -1.67 0.93 -7.43
N ALA A 32 -0.37 1.17 -7.57
CA ALA A 32 0.68 0.34 -6.96
C ALA A 32 0.62 0.41 -5.42
N ARG A 33 0.42 1.60 -4.84
CA ARG A 33 0.24 1.73 -3.39
C ARG A 33 -0.97 0.97 -2.89
N ASP A 34 -2.10 1.08 -3.59
CA ASP A 34 -3.33 0.35 -3.25
C ASP A 34 -3.08 -1.18 -3.31
N ALA A 35 -2.32 -1.66 -4.30
CA ALA A 35 -1.91 -3.05 -4.40
C ALA A 35 -1.03 -3.49 -3.21
N ALA A 36 0.00 -2.72 -2.87
CA ALA A 36 0.87 -3.00 -1.72
C ALA A 36 0.10 -3.07 -0.40
N ILE A 37 -0.86 -2.16 -0.20
CA ILE A 37 -1.77 -2.17 0.96
C ILE A 37 -2.58 -3.47 1.01
N ARG A 38 -3.16 -3.90 -0.12
CA ARG A 38 -3.95 -5.13 -0.19
C ARG A 38 -3.09 -6.37 0.06
N THR A 39 -1.90 -6.45 -0.52
CA THR A 39 -0.95 -7.55 -0.30
C THR A 39 -0.54 -7.63 1.17
N ALA A 40 -0.23 -6.49 1.80
CA ALA A 40 0.10 -6.45 3.22
C ALA A 40 -1.07 -6.93 4.09
N HIS A 41 -2.30 -6.50 3.78
CA HIS A 41 -3.50 -6.92 4.50
C HIS A 41 -3.81 -8.41 4.30
N ALA A 42 -3.67 -8.94 3.07
CA ALA A 42 -3.83 -10.36 2.78
C ALA A 42 -2.79 -11.24 3.50
N SER A 43 -1.62 -10.66 3.81
CA SER A 43 -0.57 -11.29 4.62
C SER A 43 -0.84 -11.27 6.14
N GLY A 44 -2.01 -10.78 6.56
CA GLY A 44 -2.43 -10.73 7.97
C GLY A 44 -2.08 -9.44 8.70
N ALA A 45 -1.51 -8.43 8.03
CA ALA A 45 -1.25 -7.13 8.67
C ALA A 45 -2.56 -6.38 8.94
N THR A 46 -2.68 -5.77 10.13
CA THR A 46 -3.85 -4.97 10.46
C THR A 46 -3.79 -3.61 9.76
N ARG A 47 -4.97 -2.99 9.57
CA ARG A 47 -5.09 -1.64 8.99
C ARG A 47 -4.24 -0.61 9.73
N GLN A 48 -4.17 -0.70 11.06
CA GLN A 48 -3.36 0.18 11.90
C GLN A 48 -1.86 -0.03 11.69
N GLN A 49 -1.40 -1.29 11.60
CA GLN A 49 0.01 -1.57 11.34
C GLN A 49 0.45 -1.02 9.97
N ILE A 50 -0.41 -1.17 8.94
CA ILE A 50 -0.15 -0.61 7.61
C ILE A 50 -0.12 0.92 7.66
N ALA A 51 -1.09 1.55 8.31
CA ALA A 51 -1.16 3.00 8.47
C ALA A 51 0.09 3.56 9.18
N GLN A 52 0.51 2.90 10.27
CA GLN A 52 1.72 3.26 11.02
C GLN A 52 2.98 3.11 10.18
N PHE A 53 3.12 2.00 9.43
CA PHE A 53 4.24 1.78 8.54
C PHE A 53 4.36 2.87 7.47
N MET A 54 3.22 3.32 6.93
CA MET A 54 3.18 4.36 5.90
C MET A 54 3.26 5.79 6.45
N GLY A 55 3.11 6.00 7.76
CA GLY A 55 2.92 7.33 8.34
C GLY A 55 1.64 8.03 7.85
N ARG A 56 0.56 7.26 7.63
CA ARG A 56 -0.71 7.76 7.06
C ARG A 56 -1.91 7.53 7.96
N ASP A 57 -2.99 8.25 7.68
CA ASP A 57 -4.27 8.03 8.33
C ASP A 57 -4.91 6.69 7.91
N TRP A 58 -5.56 6.03 8.87
CA TRP A 58 -6.15 4.70 8.71
C TRP A 58 -7.29 4.66 7.67
N SER A 59 -7.97 5.80 7.45
CA SER A 59 -9.08 5.90 6.50
C SER A 59 -8.64 5.65 5.05
N SER A 60 -7.42 6.09 4.70
CA SER A 60 -6.83 5.89 3.36
C SER A 60 -6.53 4.42 3.10
N VAL A 61 -6.02 3.72 4.12
CA VAL A 61 -5.77 2.27 4.06
C VAL A 61 -7.09 1.51 3.90
N ASN A 62 -8.12 1.91 4.65
CA ASN A 62 -9.45 1.29 4.56
C ASN A 62 -10.12 1.50 3.19
N HIS A 63 -9.92 2.66 2.56
CA HIS A 63 -10.40 2.93 1.21
C HIS A 63 -9.71 2.02 0.18
N ALA A 64 -8.38 1.90 0.23
CA ALA A 64 -7.60 1.06 -0.69
C ALA A 64 -7.98 -0.43 -0.61
N ILE A 65 -8.25 -0.94 0.60
CA ILE A 65 -8.70 -2.32 0.81
C ILE A 65 -10.09 -2.55 0.18
N ARG A 66 -11.04 -1.63 0.41
CA ARG A 66 -12.40 -1.75 -0.13
C ARG A 66 -12.46 -1.63 -1.65
N LYS A 67 -11.65 -0.74 -2.22
CA LYS A 67 -11.59 -0.49 -3.67
C LYS A 67 -11.22 -1.72 -4.48
N GLY A 68 -10.40 -2.64 -3.94
CA GLY A 68 -10.04 -3.88 -4.62
C GLY A 68 -10.87 -5.11 -4.23
N ALA A 69 -11.89 -4.96 -3.39
CA ALA A 69 -12.83 -6.03 -3.02
C ALA A 69 -14.13 -5.99 -3.86
N GLN A 70 -14.19 -5.12 -4.86
CA GLN A 70 -15.30 -4.94 -5.80
C GLN A 70 -14.92 -5.46 -7.19
#